data_AF-A0A661JDQ7-F1
#
_entry.id   AF-A0A661JDQ7-F1
#
_cell.length_a   1.000
_cell.length_b   1.000
_cell.length_c   1.000
_cell.angle_alpha   90.00
_cell.angle_beta   90.00
_cell.angle_gamma   90.00
#
_symmetry.space_group_name_H-M   'P 1'
#
loop_
_entity.id
_entity.type
_entity.pdbx_description
1 polymer ?
#
loop_
_entity_poly.entity_id
_entity_poly.type
_entity_poly.pdbx_seq_one_letter_code
_entity_poly.pdbx_strand_id
1 'polypeptide(L)'
;MKIRRVEFLRSAVTREDFPSDHLPEVAFAGRSNVGKSSLLNTLWGRRGMARTSSTPGRTRTINFYLLEGAYYFVDLPGYGFAKVPLKMR
;
A
#
# COMPACT_ATOMS: atom_id res chain seq x y z
N MET A 1 14.97 12.24 5.26
CA MET A 1 14.49 11.27 6.28
C MET A 1 15.13 9.92 5.99
N LYS A 2 15.76 9.26 6.96
CA LYS A 2 16.39 7.93 6.77
C LYS A 2 15.61 6.89 7.55
N ILE A 3 14.78 6.11 6.86
CA ILE A 3 14.06 4.97 7.44
C ILE A 3 15.06 3.81 7.57
N ARG A 4 15.24 3.29 8.78
CA ARG A 4 16.14 2.19 9.14
C ARG A 4 15.37 0.87 9.23
N ARG A 5 14.17 0.91 9.81
CA ARG A 5 13.32 -0.25 10.05
C ARG A 5 11.93 -0.02 9.46
N VAL A 6 11.51 -1.02 8.70
CA VAL A 6 10.19 -1.07 8.09
C VAL A 6 9.75 -2.52 8.06
N GLU A 7 8.50 -2.76 8.44
CA GLU A 7 7.92 -4.10 8.57
C GLU A 7 6.58 -4.11 7.87
N PHE A 8 6.34 -5.11 7.03
CA PHE A 8 5.00 -5.34 6.49
C PHE A 8 4.17 -5.96 7.60
N LEU A 9 3.18 -5.23 8.09
CA LEU A 9 2.32 -5.69 9.18
C LEU A 9 1.22 -6.59 8.62
N ARG A 10 0.36 -6.02 7.76
CA ARG A 10 -0.76 -6.76 7.15
C ARG A 10 -1.37 -6.06 5.95
N SER A 11 -2.10 -6.85 5.16
CA SER A 11 -3.05 -6.38 4.15
C SER A 11 -4.47 -6.49 4.71
N ALA A 12 -5.14 -5.36 4.90
CA ALA A 12 -6.50 -5.29 5.37
C ALA A 12 -7.50 -5.39 4.22
N VAL A 13 -8.49 -6.27 4.36
CA VAL A 13 -9.62 -6.41 3.43
C VAL A 13 -10.83 -5.65 3.95
N THR A 14 -11.04 -5.67 5.27
CA THR A 14 -12.11 -4.96 5.97
C THR A 14 -11.55 -4.01 7.03
N ARG A 15 -12.41 -3.21 7.68
CA ARG A 15 -11.97 -2.24 8.70
C ARG A 15 -11.51 -2.93 9.99
N GLU A 16 -12.06 -4.10 10.27
CA GLU A 16 -11.72 -4.94 11.41
C GLU A 16 -10.28 -5.49 11.29
N ASP A 17 -9.71 -5.46 10.09
CA ASP A 17 -8.31 -5.81 9.86
C ASP A 17 -7.34 -4.65 10.18
N PHE A 18 -7.82 -3.46 10.56
CA PHE A 18 -6.93 -2.33 10.81
C PHE A 18 -6.16 -2.51 12.12
N PRO A 19 -4.92 -2.00 12.23
CA PRO A 19 -4.20 -1.95 13.49
C PRO A 19 -5.01 -1.18 14.54
N SER A 20 -5.04 -1.67 15.78
CA SER A 20 -5.80 -1.08 16.89
C SER A 20 -4.92 -0.32 17.89
N ASP A 21 -3.64 -0.17 17.58
CA ASP A 21 -2.65 0.54 18.42
C ASP A 21 -2.66 2.06 18.23
N HIS A 22 -3.44 2.56 17.26
CA HIS A 22 -3.69 3.98 17.01
C HIS A 22 -2.41 4.82 16.80
N LEU A 23 -1.34 4.20 16.29
CA LEU A 23 -0.13 4.93 15.93
C LEU A 23 -0.42 5.91 14.78
N PRO A 24 0.32 7.04 14.68
CA PRO A 24 0.17 7.97 13.58
C PRO A 24 0.32 7.29 12.20
N GLU A 25 -0.49 7.70 11.23
CA GLU A 25 -0.51 7.07 9.90
C GLU A 25 -0.34 8.11 8.78
N VAL A 26 0.42 7.73 7.74
CA VAL A 26 0.53 8.48 6.48
C VAL A 26 0.03 7.59 5.34
N ALA A 27 -1.10 7.98 4.76
CA ALA A 27 -1.71 7.23 3.66
C ALA A 27 -1.28 7.74 2.28
N PHE A 28 -0.99 6.81 1.38
CA PHE A 28 -0.58 7.08 0.01
C PHE A 28 -1.68 6.65 -0.95
N ALA A 29 -2.27 7.62 -1.65
CA ALA A 29 -3.28 7.41 -2.68
C ALA A 29 -2.77 7.87 -4.05
N GLY A 30 -3.27 7.26 -5.12
CA GLY A 30 -2.92 7.65 -6.47
C GLY A 30 -3.55 6.76 -7.53
N ARG A 31 -3.44 7.15 -8.80
CA ARG A 31 -3.88 6.31 -9.91
C ARG A 31 -3.11 4.99 -9.93
N SER A 32 -3.71 3.90 -10.38
CA SER A 32 -2.94 2.66 -10.57
C SER A 32 -1.81 2.89 -11.57
N ASN A 33 -0.65 2.27 -11.32
CA ASN A 33 0.58 2.45 -12.09
C ASN A 33 1.16 3.87 -12.09
N VAL A 34 0.71 4.79 -11.22
CA VAL A 34 1.32 6.12 -11.06
C VAL A 34 2.74 6.09 -10.46
N GLY A 35 3.18 4.93 -9.96
CA GLY A 35 4.49 4.77 -9.32
C GLY A 35 4.49 4.83 -7.79
N LYS A 36 3.31 4.74 -7.14
CA LYS A 36 3.18 4.74 -5.67
C LYS A 36 4.09 3.71 -4.98
N SER A 37 4.08 2.46 -5.42
CA SER A 37 4.94 1.42 -4.86
C SER A 37 6.43 1.68 -5.11
N SER A 38 6.78 2.33 -6.22
CA SER A 38 8.16 2.75 -6.51
C SER A 38 8.61 3.88 -5.58
N LEU A 39 7.75 4.87 -5.33
CA LEU A 39 7.99 5.93 -4.35
C LEU A 39 8.22 5.34 -2.96
N LEU A 40 7.35 4.42 -2.54
CA LEU A 40 7.49 3.72 -1.27
C LEU A 40 8.84 2.98 -1.19
N ASN A 41 9.15 2.07 -2.11
CA ASN A 41 10.44 1.38 -2.11
C ASN A 41 11.66 2.34 -2.09
N THR A 42 11.54 3.51 -2.71
CA THR A 42 12.58 4.56 -2.70
C THR A 42 12.72 5.22 -1.33
N LEU A 43 11.62 5.57 -0.69
CA LEU A 43 11.62 6.22 0.63
C LEU A 43 12.30 5.36 1.70
N TRP A 44 12.17 4.03 1.62
CA TRP A 44 12.65 3.11 2.65
C TRP A 44 14.04 2.54 2.29
N GLY A 45 14.54 2.82 1.09
CA GLY A 45 15.79 2.28 0.57
C GLY A 45 15.78 0.76 0.36
N ARG A 46 14.61 0.11 0.32
CA ARG A 46 14.44 -1.34 0.16
C ARG A 46 13.63 -1.65 -1.08
N ARG A 47 14.17 -2.45 -1.99
CA ARG A 47 13.46 -2.89 -3.20
C ARG A 47 12.51 -4.04 -2.88
N GLY A 48 11.31 -4.01 -3.46
CA GLY A 48 10.35 -5.11 -3.45
C GLY A 48 9.51 -5.25 -2.18
N MET A 49 9.63 -4.33 -1.23
CA MET A 49 8.85 -4.40 0.01
C MET A 49 7.41 -3.92 -0.18
N ALA A 50 7.24 -2.79 -0.86
CA ALA A 50 5.95 -2.42 -1.44
C ALA A 50 5.78 -3.20 -2.75
N ARG A 51 4.83 -4.15 -2.76
CA ARG A 51 4.56 -4.98 -3.95
C ARG A 51 4.03 -4.12 -5.09
N THR A 52 4.78 -4.06 -6.18
CA THR A 52 4.32 -3.52 -7.47
C THR A 52 3.46 -4.58 -8.15
N SER A 53 2.15 -4.63 -7.88
CA SER A 53 1.27 -5.53 -8.65
C SER A 53 1.07 -4.98 -10.05
N SER A 54 1.53 -5.72 -11.06
CA SER A 54 1.31 -5.43 -12.48
C SER A 54 -0.06 -5.91 -12.99
N THR A 55 -0.78 -6.71 -12.18
CA THR A 55 -2.08 -7.27 -12.56
C THR A 55 -3.21 -6.40 -12.00
N PRO A 56 -3.95 -5.69 -12.85
CA PRO A 56 -5.02 -4.79 -12.41
C PRO A 56 -6.22 -5.55 -11.84
N GLY A 57 -6.83 -5.04 -10.77
CA GLY A 57 -8.18 -5.40 -10.37
C GLY A 57 -8.34 -6.55 -9.37
N ARG A 58 -7.27 -7.14 -8.82
CA ARG A 58 -7.38 -8.29 -7.90
C ARG A 58 -7.07 -8.00 -6.42
N THR A 59 -6.63 -6.79 -6.07
CA THR A 59 -6.33 -6.44 -4.68
C THR A 59 -6.94 -5.08 -4.31
N ARG A 60 -8.09 -5.12 -3.62
CA ARG A 60 -8.73 -3.98 -2.94
C ARG A 60 -8.18 -3.77 -1.51
N THR A 61 -7.09 -4.44 -1.15
CA THR A 61 -6.58 -4.41 0.22
C THR A 61 -5.76 -3.17 0.49
N ILE A 62 -5.84 -2.68 1.71
CA ILE A 62 -5.01 -1.60 2.24
C ILE A 62 -3.80 -2.24 2.93
N ASN A 63 -2.58 -1.85 2.56
CA ASN A 63 -1.38 -2.44 3.16
C ASN A 63 -0.80 -1.51 4.22
N PHE A 64 -0.55 -2.06 5.41
CA PHE A 64 0.06 -1.35 6.53
C PHE A 64 1.52 -1.75 6.67
N TYR A 65 2.39 -0.74 6.74
CA TYR A 65 3.81 -0.91 7.00
C TYR A 65 4.19 -0.15 8.27
N LEU A 66 4.70 -0.85 9.27
CA LEU A 66 5.16 -0.26 10.52
C LEU A 66 6.58 0.26 10.34
N LEU A 67 6.77 1.56 10.55
CA LEU A 67 8.07 2.23 10.43
C LEU A 67 8.60 2.54 11.82
N GLU A 68 9.85 2.12 12.08
CA GLU A 68 10.56 2.32 13.36
C GLU A 68 9.80 1.87 14.62
N GLY A 69 8.72 1.08 14.47
CA GLY A 69 7.83 0.74 15.58
C GLY A 69 6.97 1.90 16.11
N ALA A 70 6.84 3.00 15.35
CA ALA A 70 6.27 4.25 15.86
C ALA A 70 5.16 4.87 15.00
N TYR A 71 5.10 4.57 13.71
CA TYR A 71 4.06 5.10 12.81
C TYR A 71 3.86 4.19 11.60
N TYR A 72 2.70 4.33 10.94
CA TYR A 72 2.35 3.57 9.76
C TYR A 72 2.54 4.36 8.48
N PHE A 73 3.10 3.70 7.47
CA PHE A 73 2.81 4.04 6.08
C PHE A 73 1.70 3.12 5.57
N VAL A 74 0.68 3.73 4.98
CA VAL A 74 -0.51 3.04 4.52
C VAL A 74 -0.61 3.14 3.00
N ASP A 75 -0.49 2.01 2.32
CA ASP A 75 -0.57 1.93 0.87
C ASP A 75 -2.00 1.63 0.45
N LEU A 76 -2.69 2.65 -0.05
CA LEU A 76 -4.07 2.54 -0.51
C LEU A 76 -4.12 1.91 -1.92
N PRO A 77 -5.21 1.19 -2.26
CA PRO A 77 -5.39 0.66 -3.60
C PRO A 77 -5.41 1.80 -4.63
N GLY A 78 -4.76 1.58 -5.78
CA GLY A 78 -4.75 2.55 -6.86
C GLY A 78 -6.13 2.71 -7.49
N TYR A 79 -6.53 3.95 -7.80
CA TYR A 79 -7.80 4.24 -8.48
C TYR A 79 -7.63 4.42 -10.00
N GLY A 80 -8.73 4.39 -10.75
CA GLY A 80 -8.74 4.82 -12.16
C GLY A 80 -8.07 3.88 -13.18
N PHE A 81 -7.64 2.68 -12.80
CA PHE A 81 -7.30 1.60 -13.74
C PHE A 81 -8.22 0.41 -13.48
N ALA A 82 -9.36 0.41 -14.16
CA ALA A 82 -10.19 -0.77 -14.30
C ALA A 82 -9.97 -1.30 -15.71
N LYS A 83 -9.17 -2.37 -15.84
CA LYS A 83 -9.28 -3.24 -17.01
C LYS A 83 -10.60 -4.00 -16.83
N VAL A 84 -11.72 -3.31 -16.95
CA VAL A 84 -13.02 -3.98 -17.06
C VAL A 84 -12.92 -4.74 -18.38
N PRO A 85 -13.03 -6.08 -18.40
CA PRO A 85 -13.29 -6.75 -19.66
C PRO A 85 -14.54 -6.10 -20.25
N LEU A 86 -14.46 -5.66 -21.50
CA LEU A 86 -15.62 -5.27 -22.30
C LEU A 86 -16.50 -6.52 -22.52
N LYS A 87 -17.20 -6.99 -21.48
CA LYS A 87 -18.39 -7.88 -21.48
C LYS A 87 -18.66 -8.40 -20.06
N MET A 88 -19.44 -7.62 -19.31
CA MET A 88 -20.59 -8.15 -18.59
C MET A 88 -21.76 -7.28 -19.03
N ARG A 89 -22.40 -7.67 -20.13
CA ARG A 89 -23.79 -7.36 -20.41
C ARG A 89 -24.58 -8.59 -20.01
#